data_AF-A0AAD9Q0B0-F1
#
_entry.id   AF-A0AAD9Q0B0-F1
#
_cell.length_a   1.000
_cell.length_b   1.000
_cell.length_c   1.000
_cell.angle_alpha   90.00
_cell.angle_beta   90.00
_cell.angle_gamma   90.00
#
_symmetry.space_group_name_H-M   'P 1'
#
loop_
_entity.id
_entity.type
_entity.pdbx_description
1 polymer ?
#
loop_
_entity_poly.entity_id
_entity_poly.type
_entity_poly.pdbx_seq_one_letter_code
_entity_poly.pdbx_strand_id
1 'polypeptide(L)'
;MEEAKFVDVSDRKWYTRNQQFVSLNQEGPISGHYMQVDGEKVLTNALSTNQKKQDSYGGYNQLVILENQSGRIVAIDRENDKVIAKAMVREDGNPASPSQFNTLADVERHHSDALFYKVPREKGSDYFYLKSFLADKQRILGFNEYGEALNPTQVQPNQEQCLFTMV
;
A
#
# COMPACT_ATOMS: atom_id res chain seq x y z
N MET A 1 1.54 -14.05 43.22
CA MET A 1 0.25 -14.00 42.52
C MET A 1 0.59 -13.49 41.14
N GLU A 2 0.65 -14.40 40.17
CA GLU A 2 1.14 -14.12 38.82
C GLU A 2 0.01 -13.45 38.04
N GLU A 3 0.21 -12.21 37.58
CA GLU A 3 -0.77 -11.52 36.76
C GLU A 3 -0.89 -12.25 35.43
N ALA A 4 -2.02 -12.93 35.24
CA ALA A 4 -2.38 -13.50 33.95
C ALA A 4 -2.54 -12.36 32.94
N LYS A 5 -1.51 -12.16 32.11
CA LYS A 5 -1.57 -11.31 30.93
C LYS A 5 -2.58 -11.93 29.97
N PHE A 6 -3.83 -11.46 30.02
CA PHE A 6 -4.81 -11.72 28.97
C PHE A 6 -4.31 -11.00 27.70
N VAL A 7 -3.58 -11.73 26.87
CA VAL A 7 -3.33 -11.30 25.48
C VAL A 7 -4.62 -11.61 24.73
N ASP A 8 -5.36 -10.56 24.41
CA ASP A 8 -6.52 -10.66 23.53
C ASP A 8 -6.06 -11.13 22.15
N VAL A 9 -6.33 -12.40 21.83
CA VAL A 9 -6.08 -13.01 20.52
C VAL A 9 -6.97 -12.43 19.40
N SER A 10 -7.75 -11.37 19.69
CA SER A 10 -8.47 -10.55 18.71
C SER A 10 -7.61 -9.47 18.02
N ASP A 11 -6.29 -9.47 18.25
CA ASP A 11 -5.33 -8.71 17.44
C ASP A 11 -5.59 -8.99 15.95
N ARG A 12 -5.99 -7.93 15.24
CA ARG A 12 -6.63 -8.00 13.91
C ARG A 12 -5.78 -8.79 12.93
N LYS A 13 -6.22 -10.00 12.60
CA LYS A 13 -5.66 -10.79 11.50
C LYS A 13 -5.99 -10.11 10.18
N TRP A 14 -4.99 -9.95 9.32
CA TRP A 14 -5.18 -9.47 7.95
C TRP A 14 -6.13 -10.41 7.20
N TYR A 15 -7.06 -9.85 6.42
CA TYR A 15 -7.74 -10.63 5.39
C TYR A 15 -6.97 -10.45 4.07
N THR A 16 -7.15 -11.38 3.14
CA THR A 16 -6.42 -11.35 1.87
C THR A 16 -7.43 -11.33 0.73
N ARG A 17 -7.34 -10.32 -0.14
CA ARG A 17 -8.16 -10.20 -1.36
C ARG A 17 -7.29 -9.90 -2.57
N ASN A 18 -7.53 -10.61 -3.66
CA ASN A 18 -6.91 -10.32 -4.95
C ASN A 18 -7.67 -9.18 -5.64
N GLN A 19 -6.98 -8.07 -5.90
CA GLN A 19 -7.51 -6.89 -6.57
C GLN A 19 -6.47 -6.29 -7.51
N GLN A 20 -6.96 -5.52 -8.49
CA GLN A 20 -6.15 -4.71 -9.38
C GLN A 20 -6.46 -3.23 -9.16
N PHE A 21 -5.43 -2.42 -8.98
CA PHE A 21 -5.59 -0.97 -8.84
C PHE A 21 -5.25 -0.29 -10.15
N VAL A 22 -6.22 0.47 -10.66
CA VAL A 22 -6.09 1.22 -11.91
C VAL A 22 -5.94 2.69 -11.55
N SER A 23 -4.81 3.29 -11.89
CA SER A 23 -4.58 4.72 -11.75
C SER A 23 -5.50 5.51 -12.68
N LEU A 24 -6.01 6.64 -12.18
CA LEU A 24 -6.82 7.56 -12.98
C LEU A 24 -5.98 8.61 -13.73
N ASN A 25 -4.66 8.66 -13.52
CA ASN A 25 -3.78 9.56 -14.26
C ASN A 25 -3.44 8.98 -15.64
N GLN A 26 -4.43 8.98 -16.54
CA GLN A 26 -4.41 8.21 -17.79
C GLN A 26 -4.07 9.04 -19.04
N GLU A 27 -3.83 10.35 -18.89
CA GLU A 27 -3.66 11.25 -20.04
C GLU A 27 -2.28 11.12 -20.74
N GLY A 28 -1.34 10.40 -20.13
CA GLY A 28 0.02 10.25 -20.67
C GLY A 28 0.21 9.14 -21.70
N PRO A 29 1.43 8.99 -22.25
CA PRO A 29 1.69 8.18 -23.44
C PRO A 29 1.82 6.66 -23.16
N ILE A 30 1.57 6.21 -21.93
CA ILE A 30 1.72 4.82 -21.54
C ILE A 30 0.47 4.00 -21.86
N SER A 31 0.69 2.75 -22.28
CA SER A 31 -0.40 1.78 -22.41
C SER A 31 -0.62 1.07 -21.08
N GLY A 32 -1.88 1.00 -20.64
CA GLY A 32 -2.23 0.42 -19.35
C GLY A 32 -1.97 1.36 -18.19
N HIS A 33 -2.81 1.25 -17.16
CA HIS A 33 -2.80 2.12 -15.99
C HIS A 33 -2.81 1.31 -14.68
N TYR A 34 -2.47 0.03 -14.75
CA TYR A 34 -2.51 -0.88 -13.63
C TYR A 34 -1.23 -0.77 -12.80
N MET A 35 -1.39 -0.66 -11.47
CA MET A 35 -0.26 -0.61 -10.56
C MET A 35 0.51 -1.94 -10.57
N GLN A 36 1.83 -1.87 -10.77
CA GLN A 36 2.74 -2.99 -10.71
C GLN A 36 4.00 -2.69 -9.90
N VAL A 37 4.71 -3.76 -9.58
CA VAL A 37 6.02 -3.70 -8.94
C VAL A 37 7.01 -4.32 -9.91
N ASP A 38 8.02 -3.56 -10.29
CA ASP A 38 9.13 -3.98 -11.16
C ASP A 38 10.45 -3.81 -10.39
N GLY A 39 10.98 -4.94 -9.90
CA GLY A 39 12.09 -4.93 -8.96
C GLY A 39 11.79 -4.11 -7.70
N GLU A 40 12.55 -3.04 -7.49
CA GLU A 40 12.40 -2.09 -6.37
C GLU A 40 11.49 -0.89 -6.68
N LYS A 41 10.96 -0.81 -7.91
CA LYS A 41 10.11 0.29 -8.34
C LYS A 41 8.64 -0.10 -8.31
N VAL A 42 7.81 0.92 -8.09
CA VAL A 42 6.35 0.83 -8.23
C VAL A 42 5.96 1.73 -9.40
N LEU A 43 5.16 1.20 -10.32
CA LEU A 43 4.78 1.84 -11.59
C LEU A 43 3.28 1.63 -11.85
N THR A 44 2.70 2.39 -12.77
CA THR A 44 1.30 2.19 -13.23
C THR A 44 1.17 1.89 -14.72
N ASN A 45 2.24 1.48 -15.41
CA ASN A 45 2.24 1.19 -16.85
C ASN A 45 1.91 -0.28 -17.22
N ALA A 46 1.23 -1.02 -16.33
CA ALA A 46 0.88 -2.41 -16.61
C ALA A 46 -0.46 -2.55 -17.33
N LEU A 47 -0.61 -3.60 -18.14
CA LEU A 47 -1.86 -4.01 -18.77
C LEU A 47 -2.71 -4.85 -17.81
N SER A 48 -4.02 -4.98 -18.07
CA SER A 48 -4.99 -5.72 -17.24
C SER A 48 -4.64 -7.20 -17.02
N THR A 49 -3.81 -7.78 -17.89
CA THR A 49 -3.33 -9.17 -17.78
C THR A 49 -2.26 -9.36 -16.70
N ASN A 50 -1.70 -8.28 -16.15
CA ASN A 50 -0.57 -8.33 -15.23
C ASN A 50 -1.01 -8.24 -13.76
N GLN A 51 -1.07 -9.43 -13.14
CA GLN A 51 -1.01 -9.69 -11.70
C GLN A 51 -2.23 -9.35 -10.82
N LYS A 52 -2.39 -10.19 -9.78
CA LYS A 52 -3.41 -10.22 -8.72
C LYS A 52 -2.75 -9.87 -7.38
N LYS A 53 -3.25 -8.89 -6.60
CA LYS A 53 -2.55 -8.37 -5.39
C LYS A 53 -3.48 -7.90 -4.25
N GLN A 54 -2.96 -7.86 -3.03
CA GLN A 54 -3.60 -8.06 -1.71
C GLN A 54 -4.21 -6.80 -1.04
N ASP A 55 -5.42 -6.88 -0.44
CA ASP A 55 -6.06 -5.84 0.41
C ASP A 55 -6.94 -6.46 1.56
N SER A 56 -7.15 -5.75 2.70
CA SER A 56 -8.29 -6.01 3.61
C SER A 56 -8.82 -4.94 4.59
N TYR A 57 -10.17 -4.93 4.63
CA TYR A 57 -11.22 -4.70 5.66
C TYR A 57 -11.53 -3.31 6.27
N GLY A 58 -12.67 -2.74 5.85
CA GLY A 58 -13.88 -2.52 6.68
C GLY A 58 -14.00 -1.26 7.56
N GLY A 59 -14.54 -0.18 7.01
CA GLY A 59 -14.85 1.11 7.68
C GLY A 59 -14.11 2.26 7.02
N TYR A 60 -14.56 3.52 7.19
CA TYR A 60 -14.08 4.72 6.46
C TYR A 60 -12.56 4.97 6.45
N ASN A 61 -11.79 4.21 7.23
CA ASN A 61 -10.33 4.19 7.26
C ASN A 61 -9.80 2.75 7.10
N GLN A 62 -9.80 2.22 5.88
CA GLN A 62 -9.20 0.89 5.61
C GLN A 62 -7.68 1.02 5.65
N LEU A 63 -7.01 0.20 6.46
CA LEU A 63 -5.55 0.17 6.54
C LEU A 63 -5.03 -1.09 5.83
N VAL A 64 -4.07 -0.91 4.93
CA VAL A 64 -3.72 -1.91 3.92
C VAL A 64 -2.20 -2.07 3.78
N ILE A 65 -1.77 -3.27 3.39
CA ILE A 65 -0.41 -3.57 2.90
C ILE A 65 -0.54 -4.01 1.45
N LEU A 66 0.22 -3.40 0.56
CA LEU A 66 0.12 -3.65 -0.87
C LEU A 66 1.17 -4.67 -1.30
N GLU A 67 0.83 -5.95 -1.18
CA GLU A 67 1.72 -7.05 -1.56
C GLU A 67 1.58 -7.42 -3.03
N ASN A 68 2.72 -7.70 -3.64
CA ASN A 68 2.89 -8.12 -5.00
C ASN A 68 3.03 -9.66 -5.15
N GLN A 69 2.76 -10.24 -6.33
CA GLN A 69 2.85 -11.70 -6.54
C GLN A 69 4.26 -12.27 -6.35
N SER A 70 5.30 -11.43 -6.45
CA SER A 70 6.67 -11.83 -6.09
C SER A 70 6.95 -11.76 -4.59
N GLY A 71 5.96 -11.45 -3.74
CA GLY A 71 6.10 -11.30 -2.29
C GLY A 71 6.72 -9.96 -1.85
N ARG A 72 6.89 -9.01 -2.77
CA ARG A 72 7.35 -7.66 -2.46
C ARG A 72 6.17 -6.78 -2.09
N ILE A 73 6.38 -5.81 -1.23
CA ILE A 73 5.37 -4.85 -0.80
C ILE A 73 5.70 -3.45 -1.32
N VAL A 74 4.68 -2.63 -1.55
CA VAL A 74 4.85 -1.18 -1.69
C VAL A 74 5.10 -0.59 -0.32
N ALA A 75 6.08 0.29 -0.21
CA ALA A 75 6.41 1.01 1.01
C ALA A 75 6.88 2.43 0.71
N ILE A 76 6.95 3.26 1.75
CA ILE A 76 7.51 4.60 1.68
C ILE A 76 8.89 4.61 2.34
N ASP A 77 9.94 4.88 1.56
CA ASP A 77 11.24 5.23 2.10
C ASP A 77 11.10 6.55 2.87
N ARG A 78 11.15 6.44 4.20
CA ARG A 78 10.95 7.57 5.12
C ARG A 78 12.04 8.62 5.01
N GLU A 79 13.27 8.20 4.71
CA GLU A 79 14.45 9.09 4.68
C GLU A 79 14.47 9.90 3.39
N ASN A 80 14.14 9.27 2.26
CA ASN A 80 14.25 9.89 0.95
C ASN A 80 12.92 10.41 0.37
N ASP A 81 11.80 10.17 1.07
CA ASP A 81 10.45 10.44 0.58
C ASP A 81 10.22 9.84 -0.81
N LYS A 82 10.41 8.52 -0.91
CA LYS A 82 10.23 7.78 -2.17
C LYS A 82 9.27 6.61 -1.98
N VAL A 83 8.50 6.33 -3.02
CA VAL A 83 7.78 5.06 -3.13
C VAL A 83 8.78 4.00 -3.56
N ILE A 84 8.86 2.91 -2.81
CA ILE A 84 9.74 1.78 -3.10
C ILE A 84 8.95 0.47 -3.04
N ALA A 85 9.49 -0.55 -3.67
CA ALA A 85 9.09 -1.93 -3.44
C ALA A 85 10.18 -2.68 -2.68
N LYS A 86 9.83 -3.34 -1.58
CA LYS A 86 10.78 -4.09 -0.74
C LYS A 86 10.20 -5.43 -0.30
N ALA A 87 11.04 -6.34 0.19
CA ALA A 87 10.53 -7.48 0.96
C ALA A 87 10.24 -7.03 2.40
N MET A 88 9.24 -7.65 3.05
CA MET A 88 9.18 -7.57 4.50
C MET A 88 10.29 -8.45 5.09
N VAL A 89 10.85 -8.04 6.23
CA VAL A 89 11.95 -8.74 6.91
C VAL A 89 11.61 -8.95 8.38
N ARG A 90 12.02 -10.07 8.97
CA ARG A 90 11.84 -10.29 10.40
C ARG A 90 12.91 -9.52 11.19
N GLU A 91 12.82 -9.59 12.52
CA GLU A 91 13.83 -9.00 13.42
C GLU A 91 15.25 -9.53 13.16
N ASP A 92 15.39 -10.75 12.66
CA ASP A 92 16.67 -11.35 12.29
C ASP A 92 17.22 -10.87 10.92
N GLY A 93 16.49 -9.98 10.24
CA GLY A 93 16.84 -9.43 8.93
C GLY A 93 16.50 -10.33 7.74
N ASN A 94 15.97 -11.53 7.95
CA ASN A 94 15.62 -12.44 6.85
C ASN A 94 14.28 -12.06 6.20
N PRO A 95 14.15 -12.17 4.87
CA PRO A 95 12.89 -11.94 4.18
C PRO A 95 11.76 -12.84 4.71
N ALA A 96 10.58 -12.26 4.84
CA ALA A 96 9.37 -12.93 5.29
C ALA A 96 8.19 -12.57 4.41
N SER A 97 7.28 -13.53 4.23
CA SER A 97 5.98 -13.24 3.62
C SER A 97 5.17 -12.35 4.56
N PRO A 98 4.41 -11.38 4.04
CA PRO A 98 3.50 -10.54 4.83
C PRO A 98 2.54 -11.34 5.71
N SER A 99 2.17 -12.57 5.32
CA SER A 99 1.34 -13.47 6.13
C SER A 99 1.97 -13.92 7.46
N GLN A 100 3.24 -13.60 7.71
CA GLN A 100 3.92 -13.88 8.98
C GLN A 100 3.74 -12.73 9.99
N PHE A 101 3.39 -11.54 9.53
CA PHE A 101 3.09 -10.38 10.38
C PHE A 101 1.59 -10.33 10.64
N ASN A 102 1.10 -11.23 11.48
CA ASN A 102 -0.33 -11.53 11.58
C ASN A 102 -1.16 -10.47 12.33
N THR A 103 -0.52 -9.48 12.94
CA THR A 103 -1.20 -8.43 13.70
C THR A 103 -0.80 -7.06 13.19
N LEU A 104 -1.70 -6.08 13.37
CA LEU A 104 -1.37 -4.68 13.11
C LEU A 104 -0.19 -4.20 13.95
N ALA A 105 -0.14 -4.58 15.23
CA ALA A 105 0.92 -4.15 16.15
C ALA A 105 2.31 -4.61 15.68
N ASP A 106 2.43 -5.83 15.13
CA ASP A 106 3.69 -6.33 14.58
C ASP A 106 4.13 -5.53 13.36
N VAL A 107 3.19 -5.22 12.45
CA VAL A 107 3.50 -4.43 11.25
C VAL A 107 3.82 -2.98 11.63
N GLU A 108 3.10 -2.36 12.56
CA GLU A 108 3.40 -1.00 13.02
C GLU A 108 4.81 -0.89 13.61
N ARG A 109 5.22 -1.92 14.37
CA ARG A 109 6.54 -1.95 15.02
C ARG A 109 7.68 -2.11 14.02
N HIS A 110 7.53 -2.98 13.02
CA HIS A 110 8.64 -3.39 12.16
C HIS A 110 8.58 -2.87 10.72
N HIS A 111 7.38 -2.56 10.22
CA HIS A 111 7.09 -2.24 8.81
C HIS A 111 6.00 -1.17 8.67
N SER A 112 5.96 -0.16 9.56
CA SER A 112 4.96 0.91 9.50
C SER A 112 5.01 1.72 8.19
N ASP A 113 6.14 1.68 7.49
CA ASP A 113 6.33 2.28 6.18
C ASP A 113 5.62 1.53 5.03
N ALA A 114 5.18 0.30 5.28
CA ALA A 114 4.38 -0.52 4.36
C ALA A 114 2.86 -0.31 4.51
N LEU A 115 2.43 0.43 5.54
CA LEU A 115 1.03 0.61 5.88
C LEU A 115 0.46 1.84 5.17
N PHE A 116 -0.71 1.68 4.54
CA PHE A 116 -1.44 2.75 3.88
C PHE A 116 -2.89 2.80 4.33
N TYR A 117 -3.39 3.99 4.64
CA TYR A 117 -4.81 4.27 4.66
C TYR A 117 -5.34 4.38 3.24
N LYS A 118 -6.32 3.54 2.91
CA LYS A 118 -7.12 3.66 1.71
C LYS A 118 -8.29 4.61 2.00
N VAL A 119 -8.19 5.81 1.45
CA VAL A 119 -9.11 6.92 1.72
C VAL A 119 -9.99 7.14 0.50
N PRO A 120 -11.33 6.98 0.60
CA PRO A 120 -12.21 7.23 -0.52
C PRO A 120 -12.21 8.73 -0.86
N ARG A 121 -12.31 9.06 -2.16
CA ARG A 121 -12.36 10.46 -2.65
C ARG A 121 -13.49 11.24 -1.99
N GLU A 122 -14.63 10.57 -1.87
CA GLU A 122 -15.82 11.02 -1.16
C GLU A 122 -16.57 9.81 -0.59
N LYS A 123 -17.50 10.04 0.33
CA LYS A 123 -18.25 8.95 0.98
C LYS A 123 -19.01 8.12 -0.05
N GLY A 124 -18.67 6.83 -0.14
CA GLY A 124 -19.27 5.88 -1.07
C GLY A 124 -18.65 5.85 -2.46
N SER A 125 -17.57 6.61 -2.70
CA SER A 125 -16.87 6.60 -3.98
C SER A 125 -16.13 5.29 -4.23
N ASP A 126 -16.17 4.82 -5.48
CA ASP A 126 -15.30 3.75 -5.97
C ASP A 126 -13.85 4.23 -6.15
N TYR A 127 -13.64 5.55 -6.16
CA TYR A 127 -12.32 6.16 -6.25
C TYR A 127 -11.72 6.42 -4.88
N PHE A 128 -10.43 6.14 -4.74
CA PHE A 128 -9.70 6.33 -3.50
C PHE A 128 -8.24 6.70 -3.77
N TYR A 129 -7.57 7.20 -2.74
CA TYR A 129 -6.12 7.35 -2.72
C TYR A 129 -5.51 6.61 -1.54
N LEU A 130 -4.21 6.34 -1.61
CA LEU A 130 -3.46 5.62 -0.59
C LEU A 130 -2.55 6.60 0.16
N LYS A 131 -2.86 6.86 1.42
CA LYS A 131 -2.10 7.74 2.31
C LYS A 131 -1.23 6.90 3.24
N SER A 132 0.07 7.18 3.28
CA SER A 132 1.00 6.56 4.22
C SER A 132 0.50 6.63 5.68
N PHE A 133 0.71 5.56 6.43
CA PHE A 133 0.45 5.50 7.87
C PHE A 133 1.43 6.36 8.69
N LEU A 134 2.65 6.58 8.18
CA LEU A 134 3.65 7.42 8.83
C LEU A 134 3.10 8.82 9.15
N ALA A 135 3.10 9.18 10.44
CA ALA A 135 2.42 10.36 10.96
C ALA A 135 3.27 11.64 11.01
N ASP A 136 4.57 11.55 10.71
CA ASP A 136 5.51 12.68 10.76
C ASP A 136 5.23 13.75 9.71
N LYS A 137 4.74 13.36 8.53
CA LYS A 137 4.22 14.27 7.50
C LYS A 137 3.33 13.54 6.51
N GLN A 138 2.47 14.28 5.81
CA GLN A 138 1.62 13.71 4.78
C GLN A 138 2.46 13.14 3.64
N ARG A 139 2.22 11.85 3.34
CA ARG A 139 2.76 11.16 2.17
C ARG A 139 1.64 10.40 1.49
N ILE A 140 1.42 10.67 0.21
CA ILE A 140 0.35 10.05 -0.59
C ILE A 140 1.00 9.35 -1.78
N LEU A 141 0.60 8.10 -2.03
CA LEU A 141 1.01 7.38 -3.22
C LEU A 141 0.38 8.05 -4.45
N GLY A 142 1.23 8.47 -5.37
CA GLY A 142 0.79 9.04 -6.65
C GLY A 142 1.80 8.79 -7.76
N PHE A 143 1.32 8.92 -8.99
CA PHE A 143 2.04 8.64 -10.21
C PHE A 143 1.88 9.80 -11.20
N ASN A 144 2.92 10.07 -11.99
CA ASN A 144 2.82 10.99 -13.12
C ASN A 144 2.12 10.33 -14.31
N GLU A 145 1.94 11.09 -15.39
CA GLU A 145 1.31 10.63 -16.63
C GLU A 145 2.11 9.52 -17.35
N TYR A 146 3.39 9.36 -17.03
CA TYR A 146 4.26 8.29 -17.53
C TYR A 146 4.21 7.03 -16.66
N GLY A 147 3.37 7.02 -15.63
CA GLY A 147 3.21 5.92 -14.69
C GLY A 147 4.39 5.71 -13.74
N GLU A 148 5.21 6.74 -13.55
CA GLU A 148 6.31 6.73 -12.58
C GLU A 148 5.85 7.33 -11.25
N ALA A 149 6.28 6.73 -10.15
CA ALA A 149 5.92 7.21 -8.81
C ALA A 149 6.45 8.63 -8.55
N LEU A 150 5.57 9.51 -8.07
CA LEU A 150 5.91 10.86 -7.63
C LEU A 150 6.53 10.86 -6.23
N ASN A 151 7.16 11.97 -5.84
CA ASN A 151 7.53 12.19 -4.45
C ASN A 151 6.25 12.27 -3.59
N PRO A 152 6.04 11.38 -2.60
CA PRO A 152 4.80 11.29 -1.84
C PRO A 152 4.43 12.54 -1.06
N THR A 153 5.40 13.39 -0.67
CA THR A 153 5.11 14.62 0.07
C THR A 153 4.59 15.74 -0.84
N GLN A 154 4.80 15.62 -2.15
CA GLN A 154 4.35 16.60 -3.14
C GLN A 154 2.97 16.25 -3.70
N VAL A 155 2.50 15.03 -3.47
CA VAL A 155 1.20 14.55 -3.95
C VAL A 155 0.07 15.15 -3.12
N GLN A 156 -0.85 15.84 -3.79
CA GLN A 156 -2.06 16.39 -3.17
C GLN A 156 -3.22 15.39 -3.20
N PRO A 157 -4.03 15.31 -2.14
CA PRO A 157 -5.17 14.40 -2.10
C PRO A 157 -6.23 14.77 -3.15
N ASN A 158 -6.98 13.77 -3.59
CA ASN A 158 -8.10 13.90 -4.54
C ASN A 158 -7.73 14.49 -5.92
N GLN A 159 -6.44 14.45 -6.29
CA GLN A 159 -5.96 14.74 -7.64
C GLN A 159 -5.81 13.44 -8.43
N GLU A 160 -5.97 13.48 -9.75
CA GLU A 160 -5.93 12.28 -10.60
C GLU A 160 -4.65 11.46 -10.42
N GLN A 161 -3.51 12.15 -10.24
CA GLN A 161 -2.21 11.56 -9.93
C GLN A 161 -2.22 10.57 -8.74
N CYS A 162 -3.15 10.67 -7.80
CA CYS A 162 -3.22 9.77 -6.63
C CYS A 162 -4.51 8.96 -6.55
N LEU A 163 -5.40 9.09 -7.53
CA LEU A 163 -6.67 8.37 -7.52
C LEU A 163 -6.55 7.03 -8.22
N PHE A 164 -7.17 6.03 -7.60
CA PHE A 164 -7.27 4.68 -8.11
C PHE A 164 -8.74 4.23 -8.09
N THR A 165 -9.06 3.31 -8.99
CA THR A 165 -10.23 2.43 -8.89
C THR A 165 -9.77 0.97 -8.77
N MET A 166 -10.68 0.08 -8.36
CA MET A 166 -10.46 -1.36 -8.28
C MET A 166 -11.17 -2.09 -9.41
N VAL A 167 -10.53 -3.13 -9.94
CA VAL A 167 -11.15 -4.15 -10.81
C VAL A 167 -10.80 -5.56 -10.36
#